data_AF-A0A7S3CHS7-F1
#
_entry.id   AF-A0A7S3CHS7-F1
#
_cell.length_a   1.000
_cell.length_b   1.000
_cell.length_c   1.000
_cell.angle_alpha   90.00
_cell.angle_beta   90.00
_cell.angle_gamma   90.00
#
_symmetry.space_group_name_H-M   'P 1'
#
loop_
_entity.id
_entity.type
_entity.pdbx_description
1 polymer ?
#
loop_
_entity_poly.entity_id
_entity_poly.type
_entity_poly.pdbx_seq_one_letter_code
_entity_poly.pdbx_strand_id
1 'polypeptide(L)'
;PGGFYRVYSEVFDLVAETERDRANTKGKHDFEFPPSFGCTSTEWPEVKAFYDYWSNFVTERDFEWMQEHNLASAPNRRIRRLMEEENKKVTRQAKKDFNDLVRQLCAFVKKRDDRVERRRQEAEKEKERKAKELDERRRLEREERLRRAQEYDDSAFVDDEVVEEDLYGDGNGDSEGGAARSGAYCVVCSKRFKSEKQLRNHEKSKKHRQKLQEMRRFLEEEERAMAAAAAEGESR
;
A
#
# COMPACT_ATOMS: atom_id res chain seq x y z
N PRO A 1 23.92 33.85 27.49
CA PRO A 1 23.34 33.14 26.33
C PRO A 1 22.29 32.12 26.81
N GLY A 2 21.02 32.31 26.46
CA GLY A 2 19.93 31.44 26.91
C GLY A 2 20.05 30.02 26.36
N GLY A 3 19.76 29.00 27.19
CA GLY A 3 19.78 27.60 26.75
C GLY A 3 18.70 27.31 25.72
N PHE A 4 18.94 26.32 24.83
CA PHE A 4 18.04 25.90 23.75
C PHE A 4 16.57 25.83 24.18
N TYR A 5 16.30 25.10 25.27
CA TYR A 5 14.94 24.89 25.77
C TYR A 5 14.24 26.17 26.19
N ARG A 6 14.96 27.08 26.85
CA ARG A 6 14.40 28.35 27.30
C ARG A 6 14.07 29.28 26.14
N VAL A 7 14.96 29.39 25.16
CA VAL A 7 14.74 30.28 24.01
C VAL A 7 13.53 29.81 23.21
N TYR A 8 13.44 28.51 22.91
CA TYR A 8 12.31 28.00 22.14
C TYR A 8 11.02 27.93 22.95
N SER A 9 11.06 27.64 24.26
CA SER A 9 9.86 27.72 25.10
C SER A 9 9.28 29.13 25.08
N GLU A 10 10.10 30.17 25.32
CA GLU A 10 9.66 31.58 25.29
C GLU A 10 9.05 31.96 23.94
N VAL A 11 9.62 31.48 22.82
CA VAL A 11 9.08 31.76 21.47
C VAL A 11 7.72 31.09 21.26
N PHE A 12 7.56 29.82 21.61
CA PHE A 12 6.28 29.11 21.43
C PHE A 12 5.20 29.61 22.40
N ASP A 13 5.59 29.96 23.63
CA ASP A 13 4.69 30.58 24.61
C ASP A 13 4.20 31.94 24.12
N LEU A 14 5.10 32.77 23.56
CA LEU A 14 4.71 34.04 22.93
C LEU A 14 3.72 33.84 21.78
N VAL A 15 3.95 32.86 20.91
CA VAL A 15 3.00 32.56 19.83
C VAL A 15 1.65 32.15 20.42
N ALA A 16 1.64 31.26 21.41
CA ALA A 16 0.42 30.80 22.07
C ALA A 16 -0.37 31.95 22.72
N GLU A 17 0.31 32.86 23.42
CA GLU A 17 -0.30 34.05 24.03
C GLU A 17 -0.91 34.97 22.97
N THR A 18 -0.20 35.21 21.87
CA THR A 18 -0.74 36.06 20.79
C THR A 18 -1.97 35.46 20.12
N GLU A 19 -2.03 34.13 20.00
CA GLU A 19 -3.21 33.43 19.47
C GLU A 19 -4.39 33.47 20.45
N ARG A 20 -4.13 33.29 21.76
CA ARG A 20 -5.14 33.42 22.82
C ARG A 20 -5.78 34.81 22.83
N ASP A 21 -4.97 35.86 22.79
CA ASP A 21 -5.48 37.24 22.83
C ASP A 21 -6.38 37.54 21.62
N ARG A 22 -6.06 36.92 20.47
CA ARG A 22 -6.86 37.03 19.24
C ARG A 22 -8.14 36.19 19.32
N ALA A 23 -8.08 34.99 19.87
CA ALA A 23 -9.27 34.18 20.13
C ALA A 23 -10.24 34.90 21.08
N ASN A 24 -9.72 35.51 22.16
CA ASN A 24 -10.48 36.32 23.10
C ASN A 24 -11.15 37.53 22.42
N THR A 25 -10.42 38.23 21.55
CA THR A 25 -10.96 39.37 20.78
C THR A 25 -12.15 38.95 19.89
N LYS A 26 -12.16 37.69 19.43
CA LYS A 26 -13.25 37.10 18.64
C LYS A 26 -14.38 36.51 19.49
N GLY A 27 -14.33 36.64 20.82
CA GLY A 27 -15.32 36.08 21.74
C GLY A 27 -15.22 34.56 21.92
N LYS A 28 -14.11 33.94 21.48
CA LYS A 28 -13.78 32.54 21.80
C LYS A 28 -13.07 32.51 23.15
N HIS A 29 -13.81 32.27 24.22
CA HIS A 29 -13.26 32.19 25.58
C HIS A 29 -12.72 30.80 25.94
N ASP A 30 -13.19 29.75 25.24
CA ASP A 30 -12.69 28.38 25.37
C ASP A 30 -11.44 28.19 24.49
N PHE A 31 -10.34 28.86 24.85
CA PHE A 31 -9.05 28.68 24.19
C PHE A 31 -8.26 27.57 24.89
N GLU A 32 -8.14 26.42 24.23
CA GLU A 32 -7.25 25.35 24.69
C GLU A 32 -5.80 25.75 24.47
N PHE A 33 -5.04 25.84 25.56
CA PHE A 33 -3.62 26.15 25.47
C PHE A 33 -2.85 25.03 24.78
N PRO A 34 -1.92 25.35 23.87
CA PRO A 34 -1.06 24.36 23.26
C PRO A 34 -0.18 23.68 24.32
N PRO A 35 0.24 22.43 24.07
CA PRO A 35 1.22 21.78 24.93
C PRO A 35 2.50 22.63 25.00
N SER A 36 3.13 22.67 26.19
CA SER A 36 4.36 23.41 26.42
C SER A 36 5.58 22.66 25.87
N PHE A 37 6.66 23.39 25.58
CA PHE A 37 7.89 22.78 25.04
C PHE A 37 8.64 21.89 26.06
N GLY A 38 8.44 22.18 27.34
CA GLY A 38 9.07 21.50 28.45
C GLY A 38 10.58 21.77 28.55
N CYS A 39 11.30 20.83 29.16
CA CYS A 39 12.73 20.91 29.42
C CYS A 39 13.42 19.58 29.06
N THR A 40 14.73 19.50 29.32
CA THR A 40 15.55 18.32 29.00
C THR A 40 15.03 17.01 29.62
N SER A 41 14.38 17.08 30.78
CA SER A 41 13.83 15.92 31.50
C SER A 41 12.35 15.63 31.20
N THR A 42 11.73 16.32 30.24
CA THR A 42 10.34 16.06 29.88
C THR A 42 10.19 14.70 29.18
N GLU A 43 9.17 13.95 29.60
CA GLU A 43 8.88 12.62 29.08
C GLU A 43 8.40 12.65 27.63
N TRP A 44 8.68 11.56 26.90
CA TRP A 44 8.38 11.48 25.47
C TRP A 44 6.91 11.73 25.08
N PRO A 45 5.89 11.25 25.83
CA PRO A 45 4.50 11.51 25.47
C PRO A 45 4.16 13.00 25.38
N GLU A 46 4.70 13.81 26.29
CA GLU A 46 4.49 15.27 26.31
C GLU A 46 5.25 15.94 25.16
N VAL A 47 6.51 15.54 24.92
CA VAL A 47 7.31 16.02 23.78
C VAL A 47 6.61 15.68 22.46
N LYS A 48 6.04 14.49 22.35
CA LYS A 48 5.28 14.05 21.18
C LYS A 48 4.02 14.90 21.01
N ALA A 49 3.24 15.11 22.07
CA ALA A 49 2.03 15.93 22.03
C ALA A 49 2.34 17.37 21.58
N PHE A 50 3.45 17.95 22.08
CA PHE A 50 3.95 19.25 21.63
C PHE A 50 4.18 19.28 20.11
N TYR A 51 5.03 18.39 19.59
CA TYR A 51 5.35 18.41 18.16
C TYR A 51 4.16 18.05 17.28
N ASP A 52 3.23 17.21 17.75
CA ASP A 52 2.00 16.87 17.03
C ASP A 52 1.06 18.07 16.90
N TYR A 53 0.93 18.89 17.96
CA TYR A 53 0.17 20.13 17.90
C TYR A 53 0.84 21.15 16.97
N TRP A 54 2.11 21.48 17.22
CA TRP A 54 2.80 22.57 16.54
C TRP A 54 3.13 22.27 15.08
N SER A 55 3.25 21.00 14.69
CA SER A 55 3.37 20.61 13.27
C SER A 55 2.07 20.82 12.49
N ASN A 56 0.92 20.75 13.16
CA ASN A 56 -0.40 20.98 12.58
C ASN A 56 -0.96 22.36 12.96
N PHE A 57 -0.12 23.27 13.42
CA PHE A 57 -0.53 24.60 13.88
C PHE A 57 -1.35 25.35 12.82
N VAL A 58 -2.41 26.01 13.28
CA VAL A 58 -3.26 26.91 12.49
C VAL A 58 -3.54 28.14 13.33
N THR A 59 -3.19 29.31 12.79
CA THR A 59 -3.48 30.60 13.41
C THR A 59 -4.97 30.95 13.37
N GLU A 60 -5.46 31.52 14.46
CA GLU A 60 -6.78 32.16 14.55
C GLU A 60 -6.73 33.62 14.07
N ARG A 61 -5.56 34.14 13.71
CA ARG A 61 -5.40 35.53 13.22
C ARG A 61 -6.09 35.72 11.87
N ASP A 62 -6.71 36.88 11.69
CA ASP A 62 -7.46 37.26 10.49
C ASP A 62 -6.61 37.99 9.43
N PHE A 63 -5.51 38.63 9.85
CA PHE A 63 -4.58 39.39 9.01
C PHE A 63 -5.25 40.57 8.29
N GLU A 64 -6.30 41.15 8.87
CA GLU A 64 -7.05 42.24 8.23
C GLU A 64 -6.19 43.48 7.96
N TRP A 65 -5.19 43.75 8.78
CA TRP A 65 -4.24 44.86 8.58
C TRP A 65 -3.36 44.72 7.32
N MET A 66 -3.31 43.53 6.72
CA MET A 66 -2.62 43.30 5.45
C MET A 66 -3.47 43.69 4.23
N GLN A 67 -4.75 44.02 4.43
CA GLN A 67 -5.64 44.40 3.33
C GLN A 67 -5.24 45.78 2.77
N GLU A 68 -4.92 45.82 1.48
CA GLU A 68 -4.46 47.05 0.82
C GLU A 68 -5.62 47.92 0.33
N HIS A 69 -6.75 47.31 -0.07
CA HIS A 69 -7.88 48.03 -0.63
C HIS A 69 -8.91 48.43 0.43
N ASN A 70 -9.29 49.71 0.45
CA ASN A 70 -10.42 50.18 1.24
C ASN A 70 -11.74 49.98 0.46
N LEU A 71 -12.59 49.06 0.91
CA LEU A 71 -13.86 48.75 0.27
C LEU A 71 -14.84 49.93 0.20
N ALA A 72 -14.73 50.92 1.09
CA ALA A 72 -15.56 52.12 1.08
C ALA A 72 -15.20 53.09 -0.05
N SER A 73 -13.99 52.99 -0.59
CA SER A 73 -13.52 53.83 -1.70
C SER A 73 -13.97 53.31 -3.08
N ALA A 74 -14.63 52.15 -3.13
CA ALA A 74 -14.99 51.50 -4.38
C ALA A 74 -16.06 52.30 -5.16
N PRO A 75 -15.78 52.71 -6.42
CA PRO A 75 -16.68 53.57 -7.19
C PRO A 75 -17.96 52.86 -7.68
N ASN A 76 -17.96 51.53 -7.74
CA ASN A 76 -19.16 50.75 -8.06
C ASN A 76 -19.07 49.33 -7.48
N ARG A 77 -20.20 48.60 -7.50
CA ARG A 77 -20.31 47.23 -6.96
C ARG A 77 -19.33 46.24 -7.61
N ARG A 78 -19.03 46.40 -8.90
CA ARG A 78 -18.10 45.51 -9.62
C ARG A 78 -16.68 45.68 -9.10
N ILE A 79 -16.23 46.93 -8.95
CA ILE A 79 -14.89 47.24 -8.44
C ILE A 79 -14.77 46.85 -6.97
N ARG A 80 -15.83 47.07 -6.15
CA ARG A 80 -15.86 46.62 -4.76
C ARG A 80 -15.61 45.11 -4.63
N ARG A 81 -16.20 44.31 -5.51
CA ARG A 81 -16.00 42.86 -5.53
C ARG A 81 -14.56 42.46 -5.90
N LEU A 82 -13.95 43.16 -6.86
CA LEU A 82 -12.54 42.91 -7.23
C LEU A 82 -11.61 43.24 -6.05
N MET A 83 -11.82 44.40 -5.42
CA MET A 83 -11.07 44.81 -4.21
C MET A 83 -11.25 43.81 -3.06
N GLU A 84 -12.48 43.33 -2.81
CA GLU A 84 -12.75 42.28 -1.82
C GLU A 84 -12.00 40.97 -2.14
N GLU A 85 -11.92 40.60 -3.43
CA GLU A 85 -11.22 39.39 -3.86
C GLU A 85 -9.70 39.52 -3.69
N GLU A 86 -9.12 40.67 -4.02
CA GLU A 86 -7.71 40.98 -3.81
C GLU A 86 -7.35 40.98 -2.33
N ASN A 87 -8.14 41.65 -1.48
CA ASN A 87 -7.96 41.61 -0.02
C ASN A 87 -8.06 40.17 0.53
N LYS A 88 -9.00 39.36 0.02
CA LYS A 88 -9.10 37.94 0.40
C LYS A 88 -7.88 37.14 -0.04
N LYS A 89 -7.28 37.44 -1.19
CA LYS A 89 -6.05 36.78 -1.64
C LYS A 89 -4.88 37.14 -0.73
N VAL A 90 -4.68 38.43 -0.43
CA VAL A 90 -3.59 38.90 0.44
C VAL A 90 -3.72 38.31 1.85
N THR A 91 -4.92 38.36 2.45
CA THR A 91 -5.16 37.78 3.78
C THR A 91 -4.97 36.26 3.82
N ARG A 92 -5.43 35.52 2.81
CA ARG A 92 -5.21 34.07 2.70
C ARG A 92 -3.72 33.74 2.57
N GLN A 93 -2.99 34.50 1.78
CA GLN A 93 -1.55 34.31 1.59
C GLN A 93 -0.80 34.60 2.89
N ALA A 94 -1.08 35.72 3.56
CA ALA A 94 -0.46 36.06 4.86
C ALA A 94 -0.71 34.99 5.94
N LYS A 95 -1.94 34.46 6.01
CA LYS A 95 -2.26 33.32 6.91
C LYS A 95 -1.45 32.08 6.59
N LYS A 96 -1.32 31.75 5.30
CA LYS A 96 -0.55 30.61 4.85
C LYS A 96 0.92 30.78 5.22
N ASP A 97 1.51 31.93 4.91
CA ASP A 97 2.92 32.21 5.16
C ASP A 97 3.25 32.18 6.66
N PHE A 98 2.38 32.72 7.51
CA PHE A 98 2.55 32.65 8.95
C PHE A 98 2.48 31.22 9.49
N ASN A 99 1.47 30.44 9.07
CA ASN A 99 1.35 29.04 9.46
C ASN A 99 2.57 28.22 9.00
N ASP A 100 3.01 28.43 7.76
CA ASP A 100 4.17 27.75 7.20
C ASP A 100 5.45 28.14 7.95
N LEU A 101 5.60 29.40 8.36
CA LEU A 101 6.73 29.86 9.18
C LEU A 101 6.76 29.20 10.56
N VAL A 102 5.63 29.12 11.27
CA VAL A 102 5.55 28.43 12.57
C VAL A 102 5.85 26.94 12.43
N ARG A 103 5.31 26.30 11.38
CA ARG A 103 5.58 24.87 11.10
C ARG A 103 7.04 24.62 10.72
N GLN A 104 7.65 25.52 9.96
CA GLN A 104 9.08 25.46 9.62
C GLN A 104 9.95 25.65 10.88
N LEU A 105 9.59 26.59 11.76
CA LEU A 105 10.24 26.74 13.06
C LEU A 105 10.14 25.45 13.88
N CYS A 106 8.94 24.87 13.98
CA CYS A 106 8.71 23.60 14.65
C CYS A 106 9.58 22.47 14.07
N ALA A 107 9.64 22.34 12.74
CA ALA A 107 10.48 21.35 12.06
C ALA A 107 11.98 21.57 12.33
N PHE A 108 12.41 22.83 12.35
CA PHE A 108 13.80 23.19 12.66
C PHE A 108 14.18 22.84 14.10
N VAL A 109 13.32 23.16 15.07
CA VAL A 109 13.52 22.82 16.48
C VAL A 109 13.52 21.31 16.66
N LYS A 110 12.56 20.60 16.05
CA LYS A 110 12.46 19.13 16.09
C LYS A 110 13.71 18.44 15.58
N LYS A 111 14.36 19.00 14.55
CA LYS A 111 15.62 18.47 13.99
C LYS A 111 16.81 18.66 14.94
N ARG A 112 16.77 19.63 15.85
CA ARG A 112 17.86 19.97 16.77
C ARG A 112 17.62 19.53 18.22
N ASP A 113 16.45 18.95 18.52
CA ASP A 113 16.10 18.52 19.86
C ASP A 113 16.68 17.14 20.17
N ASP A 114 17.62 17.10 21.13
CA ASP A 114 18.27 15.87 21.60
C ASP A 114 17.27 14.79 22.05
N ARG A 115 16.11 15.18 22.60
CA ARG A 115 15.06 14.24 23.03
C ARG A 115 14.47 13.50 21.85
N VAL A 116 14.28 14.20 20.73
CA VAL A 116 13.76 13.65 19.48
C VAL A 116 14.79 12.78 18.80
N GLU A 117 16.05 13.22 18.77
CA GLU A 117 17.14 12.46 18.15
C GLU A 117 17.38 11.13 18.86
N ARG A 118 17.41 11.12 20.20
CA ARG A 118 17.49 9.87 20.99
C ARG A 118 16.36 8.90 20.64
N ARG A 119 15.13 9.39 20.52
CA ARG A 119 13.97 8.55 20.17
C ARG A 119 14.00 8.06 18.73
N ARG A 120 14.52 8.88 17.81
CA ARG A 120 14.75 8.49 16.43
C ARG A 120 15.73 7.32 16.34
N GLN A 121 16.84 7.39 17.08
CA GLN A 121 17.85 6.33 17.13
C GLN A 121 17.31 5.04 17.76
N GLU A 122 16.54 5.14 18.85
CA GLU A 122 15.86 4.00 19.46
C GLU A 122 14.90 3.32 18.47
N ALA A 123 14.07 4.12 17.78
CA ALA A 123 13.12 3.61 16.80
C ALA A 123 13.81 2.99 15.57
N GLU A 124 14.95 3.53 15.13
CA GLU A 124 15.75 2.98 14.04
C GLU A 124 16.35 1.63 14.41
N LYS A 125 16.95 1.52 15.61
CA LYS A 125 17.46 0.24 16.14
C LYS A 125 16.36 -0.80 16.28
N GLU A 126 15.18 -0.41 16.76
CA GLU A 126 14.04 -1.32 16.86
C GLU A 126 13.55 -1.80 15.49
N LYS A 127 13.48 -0.90 14.50
CA LYS A 127 13.14 -1.24 13.12
C LYS A 127 14.16 -2.19 12.49
N GLU A 128 15.45 -1.93 12.69
CA GLU A 128 16.51 -2.81 12.20
C GLU A 128 16.42 -4.19 12.83
N ARG A 129 16.17 -4.27 14.15
CA ARG A 129 15.97 -5.54 14.86
C ARG A 129 14.78 -6.32 14.27
N LYS A 130 13.64 -5.66 14.08
CA LYS A 130 12.44 -6.28 13.49
C LYS A 130 12.66 -6.69 12.03
N ALA A 131 13.44 -5.91 11.26
CA ALA A 131 13.78 -6.23 9.88
C ALA A 131 14.66 -7.47 9.79
N LYS A 132 15.68 -7.59 10.66
CA LYS A 132 16.53 -8.79 10.77
C LYS A 132 15.73 -10.02 11.18
N GLU A 133 14.83 -9.90 12.16
CA GLU A 133 13.94 -10.98 12.60
C GLU A 133 13.00 -11.45 11.48
N LEU A 134 12.46 -10.51 10.69
CA LEU A 134 11.62 -10.82 9.53
C LEU A 134 12.41 -11.50 8.41
N ASP A 135 13.63 -11.04 8.14
CA ASP A 135 14.51 -11.61 7.11
C ASP A 135 14.94 -13.03 7.48
N GLU A 136 15.35 -13.25 8.73
CA GLU A 136 15.68 -14.58 9.25
C GLU A 136 14.49 -15.54 9.14
N ARG A 137 13.28 -15.08 9.52
CA ARG A 137 12.05 -15.88 9.37
C ARG A 137 11.80 -16.25 7.90
N ARG A 138 11.93 -15.29 6.98
CA ARG A 138 11.78 -15.55 5.53
C ARG A 138 12.83 -16.52 4.99
N ARG A 139 14.07 -16.44 5.49
CA ARG A 139 15.14 -17.37 5.12
C ARG A 139 14.82 -18.79 5.56
N LEU A 140 14.39 -18.97 6.81
CA LEU A 140 13.99 -20.27 7.35
C LEU A 140 12.79 -20.85 6.60
N GLU A 141 11.78 -20.04 6.29
CA GLU A 141 10.63 -20.47 5.47
C GLU A 141 11.05 -20.91 4.06
N ARG A 142 12.01 -20.20 3.44
CA ARG A 142 12.56 -20.56 2.12
C ARG A 142 13.35 -21.87 2.18
N GLU A 143 14.20 -22.04 3.19
CA GLU A 143 14.98 -23.27 3.41
C GLU A 143 14.07 -24.47 3.68
N GLU A 144 13.03 -24.31 4.49
CA GLU A 144 12.04 -25.35 4.74
C GLU A 144 11.27 -25.72 3.48
N ARG A 145 10.85 -24.72 2.68
CA ARG A 145 10.18 -24.96 1.39
C ARG A 145 11.09 -25.73 0.43
N LEU A 146 12.37 -25.38 0.36
CA LEU A 146 13.34 -26.08 -0.48
C LEU A 146 13.57 -27.52 0.02
N ARG A 147 13.67 -27.73 1.35
CA ARG A 147 13.81 -29.07 1.93
C ARG A 147 12.60 -29.95 1.62
N ARG A 148 11.37 -29.43 1.80
CA ARG A 148 10.14 -30.16 1.42
C ARG A 148 10.09 -30.48 -0.07
N ALA A 149 10.58 -29.58 -0.93
CA ALA A 149 10.66 -29.83 -2.37
C ALA A 149 11.72 -30.89 -2.73
N GLN A 150 12.81 -31.00 -1.97
CA GLN A 150 13.83 -32.04 -2.14
C GLN A 150 13.38 -33.40 -1.58
N GLU A 151 12.61 -33.40 -0.49
CA GLU A 151 11.99 -34.60 0.09
C GLU A 151 10.78 -35.10 -0.72
N TYR A 152 10.26 -34.29 -1.64
CA TYR A 152 9.25 -34.71 -2.60
C TYR A 152 9.89 -35.66 -3.62
N ASP A 153 9.70 -36.95 -3.40
CA ASP A 153 10.15 -38.00 -4.29
C ASP A 153 9.20 -38.11 -5.50
N ASP A 154 9.68 -37.72 -6.68
CA ASP A 154 8.96 -37.84 -7.96
C ASP A 154 8.59 -39.31 -8.30
N SER A 155 9.11 -40.29 -7.55
CA SER A 155 8.75 -41.71 -7.71
C SER A 155 7.29 -42.02 -7.36
N ALA A 156 6.61 -41.18 -6.57
CA ALA A 156 5.20 -41.35 -6.21
C ALA A 156 4.22 -40.96 -7.34
N PHE A 157 4.70 -40.41 -8.47
CA PHE A 157 3.87 -40.06 -9.63
C PHE A 157 3.84 -41.16 -10.71
N VAL A 158 4.60 -42.24 -10.53
CA VAL A 158 4.60 -43.43 -11.40
C VAL A 158 4.09 -44.65 -10.64
N ASP A 159 2.90 -44.51 -10.06
CA ASP A 159 2.07 -45.66 -9.69
C ASP A 159 0.59 -45.35 -9.95
N ASP A 160 0.30 -44.93 -11.19
CA ASP A 160 -0.97 -45.27 -11.83
C ASP A 160 -0.68 -46.51 -12.70
N GLU A 161 -0.26 -47.60 -12.05
CA GLU A 161 -0.58 -48.91 -12.58
C GLU A 161 -2.09 -48.90 -12.78
N VAL A 162 -2.48 -48.93 -14.05
CA VAL A 162 -3.84 -49.13 -14.51
C VAL A 162 -4.34 -50.41 -13.84
N VAL A 163 -4.99 -50.29 -12.68
CA VAL A 163 -5.80 -51.36 -12.11
C VAL A 163 -7.08 -51.41 -12.92
N GLU A 164 -6.99 -52.08 -14.07
CA GLU A 164 -8.13 -52.75 -14.70
C GLU A 164 -8.57 -53.87 -13.74
N GLU A 165 -9.40 -53.56 -12.74
CA GLU A 165 -10.11 -54.61 -11.99
C GLU A 165 -11.45 -54.11 -11.43
N ASP A 166 -12.51 -54.46 -12.17
CA ASP A 166 -13.75 -55.07 -11.66
C ASP A 166 -14.47 -54.41 -10.46
N LEU A 167 -15.19 -53.33 -10.76
CA LEU A 167 -16.41 -52.97 -10.03
C LEU A 167 -17.59 -53.80 -10.57
N TYR A 168 -17.77 -54.99 -10.02
CA TYR A 168 -19.01 -55.78 -10.04
C TYR A 168 -20.23 -54.88 -9.75
N GLY A 169 -21.22 -54.77 -10.64
CA GLY A 169 -22.47 -55.57 -10.64
C GLY A 169 -23.65 -54.62 -10.36
N ASP A 170 -24.81 -54.64 -11.01
CA ASP A 170 -25.59 -55.72 -11.61
C ASP A 170 -26.64 -55.12 -12.59
N GLY A 171 -27.12 -55.90 -13.56
CA GLY A 171 -28.21 -55.47 -14.43
C GLY A 171 -28.36 -56.19 -15.78
N ASN A 172 -28.33 -57.53 -15.78
CA ASN A 172 -29.11 -58.44 -16.64
C ASN A 172 -29.43 -58.03 -18.11
N GLY A 173 -28.89 -58.77 -19.08
CA GLY A 173 -29.32 -58.67 -20.48
C GLY A 173 -28.47 -59.50 -21.46
N ASP A 174 -28.77 -60.80 -21.48
CA ASP A 174 -28.38 -61.85 -22.42
C ASP A 174 -28.05 -61.40 -23.88
N SER A 175 -26.96 -61.92 -24.45
CA SER A 175 -26.83 -62.52 -25.80
C SER A 175 -25.45 -62.33 -26.45
N GLU A 176 -24.78 -63.46 -26.64
CA GLU A 176 -23.84 -63.85 -27.72
C GLU A 176 -22.77 -62.87 -28.25
N GLY A 177 -21.50 -63.25 -28.01
CA GLY A 177 -20.51 -63.37 -29.10
C GLY A 177 -19.56 -62.20 -29.38
N GLY A 178 -18.28 -62.40 -29.04
CA GLY A 178 -17.19 -62.07 -29.97
C GLY A 178 -16.32 -60.83 -29.71
N ALA A 179 -15.05 -61.12 -29.43
CA ALA A 179 -13.85 -60.33 -29.73
C ALA A 179 -13.57 -59.07 -28.89
N ALA A 180 -12.59 -59.22 -27.99
CA ALA A 180 -11.72 -58.16 -27.50
C ALA A 180 -11.25 -57.26 -28.66
N ARG A 181 -11.75 -56.04 -28.73
CA ARG A 181 -11.25 -55.01 -29.64
C ARG A 181 -10.71 -53.86 -28.80
N SER A 182 -9.39 -53.82 -28.68
CA SER A 182 -8.66 -52.61 -28.30
C SER A 182 -9.06 -51.49 -29.26
N GLY A 183 -9.99 -50.63 -28.83
CA GLY A 183 -10.52 -49.52 -29.63
C GLY A 183 -9.54 -48.35 -29.63
N ALA A 184 -9.27 -47.78 -30.80
CA ALA A 184 -8.34 -46.66 -30.95
C ALA A 184 -8.94 -45.37 -30.34
N TYR A 185 -8.17 -44.63 -29.53
CA TYR A 185 -8.65 -43.47 -28.76
C TYR A 185 -7.96 -42.16 -29.17
N CYS A 186 -8.73 -41.08 -29.28
CA CYS A 186 -8.24 -39.72 -29.51
C CYS A 186 -8.24 -38.91 -28.20
N VAL A 187 -7.06 -38.55 -27.70
CA VAL A 187 -6.89 -37.77 -26.46
C VAL A 187 -7.43 -36.34 -26.56
N VAL A 188 -7.25 -35.69 -27.72
CA VAL A 188 -7.66 -34.28 -27.95
C VAL A 188 -9.18 -34.11 -27.93
N CYS A 189 -9.90 -35.13 -28.38
CA CYS A 189 -11.35 -35.07 -28.52
C CYS A 189 -12.08 -35.97 -27.54
N SER A 190 -11.33 -36.74 -26.74
CA SER A 190 -11.82 -37.76 -25.81
C SER A 190 -12.82 -38.73 -26.45
N LYS A 191 -12.47 -39.29 -27.62
CA LYS A 191 -13.36 -40.18 -28.40
C LYS A 191 -12.70 -41.52 -28.70
N ARG A 192 -13.43 -42.62 -28.42
CA ARG A 192 -13.06 -44.00 -28.79
C ARG A 192 -13.63 -44.36 -30.17
N PHE A 193 -12.81 -44.99 -31.00
CA PHE A 193 -13.14 -45.43 -32.35
C PHE A 193 -12.99 -46.94 -32.48
N LYS A 194 -13.84 -47.55 -33.31
CA LYS A 194 -13.89 -49.01 -33.49
C LYS A 194 -12.72 -49.56 -34.30
N SER A 195 -11.94 -48.69 -34.97
CA SER A 195 -10.77 -49.04 -35.77
C SER A 195 -9.79 -47.88 -35.86
N GLU A 196 -8.49 -48.19 -35.93
CA GLU A 196 -7.42 -47.21 -36.14
C GLU A 196 -7.60 -46.39 -37.44
N LYS A 197 -8.18 -46.99 -38.50
CA LYS A 197 -8.48 -46.26 -39.75
C LYS A 197 -9.48 -45.13 -39.54
N GLN A 198 -10.44 -45.29 -38.63
CA GLN A 198 -11.42 -44.25 -38.29
C GLN A 198 -10.78 -43.14 -37.46
N LEU A 199 -9.85 -43.48 -36.56
CA LEU A 199 -9.07 -42.51 -35.79
C LEU A 199 -8.20 -41.65 -36.70
N ARG A 200 -7.45 -42.24 -37.63
CA ARG A 200 -6.61 -41.49 -38.60
C ARG A 200 -7.41 -40.52 -39.47
N ASN A 201 -8.65 -40.88 -39.82
CA ASN A 201 -9.56 -39.97 -40.53
C ASN A 201 -10.08 -38.86 -39.61
N HIS A 202 -10.35 -39.17 -38.33
CA HIS A 202 -10.71 -38.18 -37.32
C HIS A 202 -9.59 -37.17 -37.07
N GLU A 203 -8.33 -37.61 -36.97
CA GLU A 203 -7.16 -36.74 -36.80
C GLU A 203 -6.99 -35.74 -37.96
N LYS A 204 -7.35 -36.16 -39.17
CA LYS A 204 -7.38 -35.29 -40.36
C LYS A 204 -8.59 -34.37 -40.42
N SER A 205 -9.60 -34.57 -39.58
CA SER A 205 -10.80 -33.74 -39.57
C SER A 205 -10.48 -32.30 -39.16
N LYS A 206 -11.18 -31.33 -39.78
CA LYS A 206 -11.05 -29.90 -39.46
C LYS A 206 -11.35 -29.62 -37.98
N LYS A 207 -12.34 -30.32 -37.40
CA LYS A 207 -12.72 -30.17 -35.99
C LYS A 207 -11.62 -30.62 -35.02
N HIS A 208 -10.92 -31.71 -35.33
CA HIS A 208 -9.80 -32.19 -34.52
C HIS A 208 -8.60 -31.23 -34.61
N ARG A 209 -8.26 -30.79 -35.82
CA ARG A 209 -7.18 -29.82 -36.04
C ARG A 209 -7.43 -28.46 -35.38
N GLN A 210 -8.68 -27.99 -35.37
CA GLN A 210 -9.07 -26.77 -34.66
C GLN A 210 -8.86 -26.91 -33.15
N LYS A 211 -9.35 -27.99 -32.55
CA LYS A 211 -9.13 -28.26 -31.12
C LYS A 211 -7.65 -28.42 -30.78
N LEU A 212 -6.87 -29.08 -31.65
CA LEU A 212 -5.42 -29.16 -31.49
C LEU A 212 -4.75 -27.78 -31.51
N GLN A 213 -5.16 -26.88 -32.39
CA GLN A 213 -4.61 -25.53 -32.47
C GLN A 213 -5.00 -24.69 -31.24
N GLU A 214 -6.23 -24.83 -30.76
CA GLU A 214 -6.71 -24.16 -29.54
C GLU A 214 -5.93 -24.62 -28.31
N MET A 215 -5.76 -25.95 -28.14
CA MET A 215 -4.95 -26.49 -27.05
C MET A 215 -3.49 -26.04 -27.13
N ARG A 216 -2.89 -25.98 -28.33
CA ARG A 216 -1.53 -25.47 -28.51
C ARG A 216 -1.40 -24.00 -28.09
N ARG A 217 -2.35 -23.15 -28.50
CA ARG A 217 -2.35 -21.73 -28.13
C ARG A 217 -2.46 -21.54 -26.63
N PHE A 218 -3.34 -22.30 -25.98
CA PHE A 218 -3.50 -22.25 -24.53
C PHE A 218 -2.19 -22.57 -23.81
N LEU A 219 -1.50 -23.64 -24.21
CA LEU A 219 -0.22 -24.03 -23.62
C LEU A 219 0.88 -22.98 -23.86
N GLU A 220 0.96 -22.39 -25.06
CA GLU A 220 1.92 -21.33 -25.35
C GLU A 220 1.64 -20.05 -24.55
N GLU A 221 0.36 -19.74 -24.28
CA GLU A 221 -0.02 -18.60 -23.44
C GLU A 221 0.32 -18.85 -21.97
N GLU A 222 0.09 -20.05 -21.46
CA GLU A 222 0.50 -20.43 -20.10
C GLU A 222 2.02 -20.40 -19.94
N GLU A 223 2.79 -20.90 -20.91
CA GLU A 223 4.25 -20.86 -20.88
C GLU A 223 4.77 -19.42 -20.84
N ARG A 224 4.19 -18.51 -21.65
CA ARG A 224 4.54 -17.08 -21.61
C ARG A 224 4.16 -16.43 -20.29
N ALA A 225 3.00 -16.76 -19.73
CA ALA A 225 2.56 -16.23 -18.44
C ALA A 225 3.47 -16.70 -17.30
N MET A 226 3.86 -17.97 -17.31
CA MET A 226 4.81 -18.56 -16.36
C MET A 226 6.20 -17.92 -16.47
N ALA A 227 6.69 -17.71 -17.70
CA ALA A 227 7.96 -17.03 -17.94
C ALA A 227 7.95 -15.56 -17.49
N ALA A 228 6.85 -14.84 -17.72
CA ALA A 228 6.68 -13.47 -17.24
C ALA A 228 6.65 -13.40 -15.69
N ALA A 229 5.93 -14.30 -15.04
CA ALA A 229 5.89 -14.40 -13.58
C ALA A 229 7.27 -14.72 -12.98
N ALA A 230 8.07 -15.56 -13.65
CA ALA A 230 9.44 -15.84 -13.24
C ALA A 230 10.35 -14.61 -13.33
N ALA A 231 10.25 -13.82 -14.42
CA ALA A 231 11.04 -12.61 -14.61
C ALA A 231 10.67 -11.48 -13.62
N GLU A 232 9.39 -11.32 -13.29
CA GLU A 232 8.95 -10.36 -12.26
C GLU A 232 9.43 -10.75 -10.86
N GLY A 233 9.55 -12.06 -10.59
CA GLY A 233 10.11 -12.60 -9.35
C GLY A 233 11.62 -12.40 -9.18
N GLU A 234 12.38 -12.23 -10.26
CA GLU A 234 13.82 -11.95 -10.24
C GLU A 234 14.16 -10.45 -10.15
N SER A 235 13.22 -9.55 -10.47
CA SER A 235 13.43 -8.09 -10.40
C SER A 235 13.14 -7.47 -9.02
N ARG A 236 12.73 -8.29 -8.05
CA ARG A 236 12.22 -7.86 -6.74
C ARG A 236 13.05 -8.40 -5.59
#